data_AF-A0A674JSS2-F1
#
_entry.id   AF-A0A674JSS2-F1
#
_cell.length_a   1.000
_cell.length_b   1.000
_cell.length_c   1.000
_cell.angle_alpha   90.00
_cell.angle_beta   90.00
_cell.angle_gamma   90.00
#
_symmetry.space_group_name_H-M   'P 1'
#
loop_
_entity.id
_entity.type
_entity.pdbx_description
1 polymer ?
#
loop_
_entity_poly.entity_id
_entity_poly.type
_entity_poly.pdbx_seq_one_letter_code
_entity_poly.pdbx_strand_id
1 'polypeptide(L)'
;CVVVQLLGLGLCRMQSSLQPLCLSLETLRRVKDRMLEAMERGLSHRTHTQATVRMLPTFIRATPDGTGKGQAVGARALRQHSRAWSWQGGRLGSGRGATSALLIPSLAPQLFAFMATCLCEFLDGLRTRQTDFELGFSFPFSCRQTRLDQGYLISWTKGFKCPGVEGRDVVELLQSAINKQAVIAVVNDTTGTMMSCDASAGPCEVGLVVDAGTNSCFMAEARHVEVVEESDGRMGVVTEWGSFGDNGALNDVLSPYDHQVDQGSLNPGKQRFEKMIGGLYLGEIVRHILVELFSGHTTPALLTKGLVQTQDILEITDEQVGLATAQRVLRALGLEASDQDCFSMQQVCSAVCLRAAGLCAAGLAAILSHMCRNRELPCLKTSVAVDGALWAQHPRWWLRSSWLGPLAPECEVTLVQSDDGSGKGIAMVAAVASRLAAQRLQVNQTLALLQLSPDALGKVQALLRREMELGLKKETHAMSSVRMLPTYICATPDGSERGDFLALDLGGTNFRVLLVKVHSREQGGVQILSEVYSIPPNVAQGPGTQLFDHIVECIVDFQTKQGMMGHTLPLGFTFSFPCQQTSLDQVRGRGDRRC
;
A
#
# COMPACT_ATOMS: atom_id res chain seq x y z
N CYS A 1 32.14 23.91 -1.32
CA CYS A 1 33.07 24.85 -0.64
C CYS A 1 34.43 25.03 -1.34
N VAL A 2 34.91 24.13 -2.21
CA VAL A 2 36.27 24.27 -2.81
C VAL A 2 36.33 25.22 -4.04
N VAL A 3 35.20 25.63 -4.62
CA VAL A 3 35.19 26.45 -5.86
C VAL A 3 35.26 27.97 -5.59
N VAL A 4 35.09 28.42 -4.34
CA VAL A 4 34.84 29.84 -4.03
C VAL A 4 36.10 30.62 -3.65
N GLN A 5 37.28 29.99 -3.57
CA GLN A 5 38.45 30.59 -2.91
C GLN A 5 39.46 31.32 -3.81
N LEU A 6 39.22 31.51 -5.11
CA LEU A 6 40.17 32.20 -5.98
C LEU A 6 39.49 33.23 -6.90
N LEU A 7 39.91 34.50 -6.73
CA LEU A 7 39.87 35.67 -7.64
C LEU A 7 39.01 36.88 -7.15
N GLY A 8 39.40 38.09 -7.56
CA GLY A 8 39.01 39.36 -6.94
C GLY A 8 37.79 40.09 -7.52
N LEU A 9 37.33 41.09 -6.75
CA LEU A 9 36.39 42.21 -6.97
C LEU A 9 35.11 42.03 -7.83
N GLY A 10 35.13 41.35 -8.99
CA GLY A 10 33.91 40.91 -9.70
C GLY A 10 33.20 39.72 -9.03
N LEU A 11 33.93 38.99 -8.19
CA LEU A 11 33.45 37.83 -7.43
C LEU A 11 32.53 38.16 -6.26
N CYS A 12 32.52 39.40 -5.73
CA CYS A 12 31.72 39.71 -4.54
C CYS A 12 30.22 39.58 -4.78
N ARG A 13 29.71 40.03 -5.95
CA ARG A 13 28.29 39.88 -6.33
C ARG A 13 27.92 38.43 -6.63
N MET A 14 28.74 37.74 -7.43
CA MET A 14 28.50 36.32 -7.73
C MET A 14 28.53 35.46 -6.45
N GLN A 15 29.47 35.72 -5.55
CA GLN A 15 29.56 35.01 -4.28
C GLN A 15 28.37 35.31 -3.37
N SER A 16 27.89 36.56 -3.31
CA SER A 16 26.69 36.90 -2.55
C SER A 16 25.42 36.26 -3.12
N SER A 17 25.27 36.20 -4.44
CA SER A 17 24.11 35.58 -5.10
C SER A 17 24.13 34.04 -5.01
N LEU A 18 25.31 33.42 -4.97
CA LEU A 18 25.45 31.95 -4.86
C LEU A 18 25.46 31.43 -3.42
N GLN A 19 25.79 32.26 -2.43
CA GLN A 19 25.85 31.85 -1.02
C GLN A 19 24.55 31.18 -0.54
N PRO A 20 23.33 31.68 -0.83
CA PRO A 20 22.09 31.04 -0.42
C PRO A 20 21.86 29.64 -1.00
N LEU A 21 22.55 29.27 -2.08
CA LEU A 21 22.42 27.97 -2.75
C LEU A 21 23.40 26.93 -2.21
N CYS A 22 24.44 27.36 -1.49
CA CYS A 22 25.49 26.50 -0.99
C CYS A 22 25.06 25.81 0.32
N LEU A 23 24.53 24.60 0.22
CA LEU A 23 24.14 23.79 1.38
C LEU A 23 25.35 23.01 1.93
N SER A 24 25.59 23.15 3.22
CA SER A 24 26.58 22.33 3.93
C SER A 24 26.05 20.92 4.19
N LEU A 25 26.95 19.96 4.44
CA LEU A 25 26.55 18.61 4.86
C LEU A 25 25.70 18.64 6.14
N GLU A 26 26.00 19.54 7.07
CA GLU A 26 25.22 19.72 8.30
C GLU A 26 23.79 20.21 7.99
N THR A 27 23.64 21.17 7.07
CA THR A 27 22.33 21.63 6.61
C THR A 27 21.55 20.47 5.97
N LEU A 28 22.19 19.67 5.11
CA LEU A 28 21.56 18.52 4.48
C LEU A 28 21.16 17.43 5.51
N ARG A 29 21.95 17.23 6.58
CA ARG A 29 21.57 16.35 7.70
C ARG A 29 20.32 16.87 8.41
N ARG A 30 20.24 18.18 8.71
CA ARG A 30 19.01 18.78 9.28
C ARG A 30 17.80 18.60 8.37
N VAL A 31 17.98 18.74 7.05
CA VAL A 31 16.91 18.49 6.07
C VAL A 31 16.47 17.03 6.09
N LYS A 32 17.42 16.08 6.15
CA LYS A 32 17.14 14.64 6.30
C LYS A 32 16.33 14.36 7.57
N ASP A 33 16.75 14.89 8.72
CA ASP A 33 16.09 14.65 10.00
C ASP A 33 14.66 15.21 10.01
N ARG A 34 14.46 16.42 9.47
CA ARG A 34 13.12 17.00 9.32
C ARG A 34 12.23 16.21 8.35
N MET A 35 12.81 15.62 7.31
CA MET A 35 12.09 14.73 6.39
C MET A 35 11.68 13.44 7.10
N LEU A 36 12.56 12.83 7.90
CA LEU A 36 12.24 11.65 8.72
C LEU A 36 11.03 11.89 9.62
N GLU A 37 11.02 13.00 10.35
CA GLU A 37 9.88 13.37 11.18
C GLU A 37 8.60 13.60 10.35
N ALA A 38 8.73 14.20 9.16
CA ALA A 38 7.59 14.43 8.28
C ALA A 38 7.00 13.12 7.75
N MET A 39 7.85 12.14 7.44
CA MET A 39 7.43 10.78 7.06
C MET A 39 6.73 10.06 8.21
N GLU A 40 7.29 10.10 9.42
CA GLU A 40 6.69 9.49 10.62
C GLU A 40 5.31 10.10 10.90
N ARG A 41 5.17 11.42 10.78
CA ARG A 41 3.86 12.10 10.88
C ARG A 41 2.87 11.69 9.79
N GLY A 42 3.34 11.47 8.57
CA GLY A 42 2.51 11.06 7.43
C GLY A 42 2.01 9.61 7.54
N LEU A 43 2.80 8.73 8.17
CA LEU A 43 2.45 7.33 8.37
C LEU A 43 1.51 7.10 9.56
N SER A 44 1.52 7.98 10.57
CA SER A 44 0.70 7.81 11.77
C SER A 44 -0.75 8.24 11.58
N HIS A 45 -1.69 7.43 12.08
CA HIS A 45 -3.13 7.71 12.07
C HIS A 45 -3.47 9.03 12.77
N ARG A 46 -2.71 9.42 13.80
CA ARG A 46 -2.98 10.63 14.61
C ARG A 46 -2.64 11.93 13.88
N THR A 47 -1.61 11.91 13.04
CA THR A 47 -1.02 13.12 12.46
C THR A 47 -1.15 13.20 10.93
N HIS A 48 -1.56 12.11 10.27
CA HIS A 48 -1.64 12.00 8.81
C HIS A 48 -2.39 13.17 8.14
N THR A 49 -3.53 13.58 8.69
CA THR A 49 -4.37 14.64 8.10
C THR A 49 -3.72 16.03 8.10
N GLN A 50 -2.73 16.25 8.98
CA GLN A 50 -1.98 17.51 9.10
C GLN A 50 -0.57 17.42 8.49
N ALA A 51 -0.13 16.22 8.09
CA ALA A 51 1.19 15.99 7.54
C ALA A 51 1.31 16.59 6.13
N THR A 52 2.42 17.29 5.88
CA THR A 52 2.74 17.81 4.54
C THR A 52 3.26 16.71 3.61
N VAL A 53 4.05 15.76 4.15
CA VAL A 53 4.48 14.55 3.45
C VAL A 53 3.42 13.49 3.72
N ARG A 54 2.63 13.14 2.69
CA ARG A 54 1.36 12.43 2.90
C ARG A 54 1.52 10.92 3.10
N MET A 55 2.59 10.32 2.61
CA MET A 55 2.87 8.87 2.80
C MET A 55 1.69 7.99 2.37
N LEU A 56 1.29 8.11 1.11
CA LEU A 56 0.10 7.50 0.53
C LEU A 56 0.32 6.00 0.26
N PRO A 57 -0.48 5.09 0.85
CA PRO A 57 -0.43 3.65 0.56
C PRO A 57 -0.81 3.33 -0.88
N THR A 58 -0.12 2.36 -1.48
CA THR A 58 -0.32 1.97 -2.89
C THR A 58 -1.07 0.65 -3.08
N PHE A 59 -1.32 -0.10 -2.01
CA PHE A 59 -1.86 -1.48 -2.04
C PHE A 59 -0.97 -2.51 -2.77
N ILE A 60 0.28 -2.16 -3.09
CA ILE A 60 1.29 -3.08 -3.62
C ILE A 60 2.10 -3.63 -2.45
N ARG A 61 2.12 -4.95 -2.29
CA ARG A 61 2.67 -5.60 -1.08
C ARG A 61 4.03 -6.27 -1.27
N ALA A 62 4.50 -6.38 -2.52
CA ALA A 62 5.78 -6.96 -2.84
C ALA A 62 6.31 -6.42 -4.17
N THR A 63 7.63 -6.41 -4.30
CA THR A 63 8.33 -6.19 -5.57
C THR A 63 8.24 -7.45 -6.44
N PRO A 64 8.49 -7.35 -7.76
CA PRO A 64 8.42 -8.51 -8.63
C PRO A 64 9.38 -9.63 -8.19
N ASP A 65 8.88 -10.87 -8.15
CA ASP A 65 9.61 -12.09 -7.76
C ASP A 65 9.95 -13.00 -8.95
N GLY A 66 9.72 -12.51 -10.18
CA GLY A 66 9.91 -13.29 -11.42
C GLY A 66 8.74 -14.21 -11.79
N THR A 67 7.67 -14.28 -10.98
CA THR A 67 6.47 -15.10 -11.27
C THR A 67 5.43 -14.38 -12.14
N GLY A 68 5.63 -13.09 -12.43
CA GLY A 68 4.76 -12.29 -13.29
C GLY A 68 4.78 -12.84 -14.71
N LYS A 69 3.76 -13.64 -15.06
CA LYS A 69 3.48 -14.09 -16.42
C LYS A 69 2.09 -13.60 -16.80
N GLY A 70 1.96 -12.96 -17.96
CA GLY A 70 0.70 -12.38 -18.44
C GLY A 70 0.89 -11.52 -19.69
N GLN A 71 -0.19 -10.89 -20.13
CA GLN A 71 -0.17 -9.81 -21.12
C GLN A 71 -0.88 -8.61 -20.50
N ALA A 72 -0.24 -7.45 -20.51
CA ALA A 72 -0.83 -6.23 -19.95
C ALA A 72 -0.46 -5.02 -20.81
N VAL A 73 -1.35 -4.03 -20.84
CA VAL A 73 -1.11 -2.75 -21.48
C VAL A 73 -0.98 -1.69 -20.39
N GLY A 74 -0.05 -0.75 -20.56
CA GLY A 74 0.12 0.39 -19.67
C GLY A 74 -0.21 1.69 -20.40
N ALA A 75 -0.81 2.66 -19.71
CA ALA A 75 -0.95 4.03 -20.19
C ALA A 75 -0.44 5.03 -19.14
N ARG A 76 0.23 6.10 -19.57
CA ARG A 76 0.73 7.19 -18.71
C ARG A 76 0.29 8.55 -19.25
N ALA A 77 -0.25 9.38 -18.37
CA ALA A 77 -0.52 10.78 -18.63
C ALA A 77 0.76 11.63 -18.45
N LEU A 78 1.15 12.42 -19.46
CA LEU A 78 2.20 13.45 -19.33
C LEU A 78 1.70 14.80 -19.84
N ARG A 79 2.43 15.88 -19.50
CA ARG A 79 2.08 17.28 -19.82
C ARG A 79 2.00 17.60 -21.30
N GLN A 80 2.79 16.92 -22.14
CA GLN A 80 2.90 17.19 -23.58
C GLN A 80 2.74 15.92 -24.45
N HIS A 81 2.58 14.74 -23.87
CA HIS A 81 2.43 13.48 -24.62
C HIS A 81 1.66 12.46 -23.77
N SER A 82 0.88 11.59 -24.39
CA SER A 82 0.43 10.35 -23.74
C SER A 82 1.31 9.20 -24.24
N ARG A 83 1.80 8.36 -23.32
CA ARG A 83 2.59 7.18 -23.70
C ARG A 83 1.80 5.92 -23.35
N ALA A 84 1.80 4.97 -24.27
CA ALA A 84 1.23 3.65 -24.06
C ALA A 84 2.29 2.57 -24.31
N TRP A 85 2.18 1.47 -23.56
CA TRP A 85 3.08 0.32 -23.64
C TRP A 85 2.28 -0.96 -23.72
N SER A 86 2.81 -1.96 -24.40
CA SER A 86 2.30 -3.33 -24.37
C SER A 86 3.38 -4.28 -23.85
N TRP A 87 2.98 -5.22 -23.00
CA TRP A 87 3.87 -6.24 -22.47
C TRP A 87 3.34 -7.63 -22.81
N GLN A 88 4.18 -8.46 -23.42
CA GLN A 88 3.83 -9.82 -23.83
C GLN A 88 4.99 -10.77 -23.52
N GLY A 89 4.82 -11.63 -22.51
CA GLY A 89 5.75 -12.73 -22.23
C GLY A 89 7.22 -12.30 -22.05
N GLY A 90 7.46 -11.16 -21.40
CA GLY A 90 8.81 -10.62 -21.17
C GLY A 90 9.32 -9.62 -22.21
N ARG A 91 8.60 -9.39 -23.32
CA ARG A 91 8.94 -8.34 -24.30
C ARG A 91 8.04 -7.11 -24.14
N LEU A 92 8.65 -5.92 -24.14
CA LEU A 92 7.97 -4.63 -24.04
C LEU A 92 7.94 -3.93 -25.41
N GLY A 93 6.76 -3.56 -25.88
CA GLY A 93 6.54 -2.61 -26.98
C GLY A 93 6.11 -1.25 -26.43
N SER A 94 6.53 -0.15 -27.07
CA SER A 94 6.13 1.21 -26.67
C SER A 94 5.71 2.05 -27.87
N GLY A 95 4.76 2.96 -27.66
CA GLY A 95 4.29 3.92 -28.66
C GLY A 95 4.00 5.28 -28.01
N ARG A 96 4.20 6.36 -28.76
CA ARG A 96 3.91 7.73 -28.31
C ARG A 96 2.78 8.32 -29.13
N GLY A 97 1.73 8.79 -28.45
CA GLY A 97 0.74 9.69 -29.05
C GLY A 97 1.23 11.13 -28.90
N ALA A 98 1.21 11.90 -29.99
CA ALA A 98 1.63 13.30 -29.97
C ALA A 98 0.42 14.22 -29.66
N THR A 99 0.57 15.18 -28.74
CA THR A 99 -0.31 16.35 -28.72
C THR A 99 0.22 17.38 -29.71
N SER A 100 -0.67 17.99 -30.51
CA SER A 100 -0.40 19.34 -31.01
C SER A 100 -0.24 20.27 -29.81
N ALA A 101 0.79 21.14 -29.81
CA ALA A 101 1.26 21.93 -28.67
C ALA A 101 0.28 23.01 -28.14
N LEU A 102 -1.01 22.95 -28.48
CA LEU A 102 -2.02 23.93 -28.11
C LEU A 102 -3.12 23.29 -27.26
N LEU A 103 -3.08 23.62 -25.96
CA LEU A 103 -4.06 23.35 -24.89
C LEU A 103 -3.95 22.00 -24.17
N ILE A 104 -3.46 22.06 -22.92
CA ILE A 104 -3.90 21.12 -21.87
C ILE A 104 -5.44 21.22 -21.83
N PRO A 105 -6.18 20.10 -22.00
CA PRO A 105 -7.64 20.13 -22.04
C PRO A 105 -8.22 20.85 -20.82
N SER A 106 -9.16 21.76 -21.06
CA SER A 106 -9.65 22.70 -20.04
C SER A 106 -10.68 22.09 -19.08
N LEU A 107 -11.16 20.88 -19.35
CA LEU A 107 -12.19 20.17 -18.56
C LEU A 107 -11.90 18.67 -18.48
N ALA A 108 -12.31 18.05 -17.36
CA ALA A 108 -12.09 16.63 -17.10
C ALA A 108 -12.49 15.71 -18.26
N PRO A 109 -13.72 15.76 -18.84
CA PRO A 109 -14.11 14.82 -19.90
C PRO A 109 -13.21 14.90 -21.13
N GLN A 110 -12.70 16.10 -21.46
CA GLN A 110 -11.81 16.29 -22.61
C GLN A 110 -10.44 15.66 -22.37
N LEU A 111 -9.90 15.77 -21.15
CA LEU A 111 -8.62 15.16 -20.78
C LEU A 111 -8.68 13.63 -20.90
N PHE A 112 -9.72 13.02 -20.33
CA PHE A 112 -9.86 11.56 -20.34
C PHE A 112 -10.26 11.03 -21.72
N ALA A 113 -11.08 11.75 -22.49
CA ALA A 113 -11.36 11.42 -23.88
C ALA A 113 -10.08 11.45 -24.73
N PHE A 114 -9.22 12.46 -24.56
CA PHE A 114 -7.93 12.52 -25.24
C PHE A 114 -7.03 11.32 -24.90
N MET A 115 -6.93 10.95 -23.61
CA MET A 115 -6.18 9.75 -23.22
C MET A 115 -6.75 8.47 -23.84
N ALA A 116 -8.08 8.35 -23.89
CA ALA A 116 -8.76 7.23 -24.53
C ALA A 116 -8.46 7.17 -26.04
N THR A 117 -8.49 8.30 -26.75
CA THR A 117 -8.11 8.37 -28.17
C THR A 117 -6.67 7.91 -28.39
N CYS A 118 -5.71 8.41 -27.60
CA CYS A 118 -4.31 7.97 -27.71
C CYS A 118 -4.14 6.46 -27.44
N LEU A 119 -4.90 5.91 -26.49
CA LEU A 119 -4.88 4.48 -26.20
C LEU A 119 -5.43 3.67 -27.37
N CYS A 120 -6.56 4.08 -27.96
CA CYS A 120 -7.14 3.42 -29.12
C CYS A 120 -6.18 3.42 -30.31
N GLU A 121 -5.59 4.57 -30.64
CA GLU A 121 -4.60 4.69 -31.73
C GLU A 121 -3.39 3.77 -31.52
N PHE A 122 -2.90 3.68 -30.28
CA PHE A 122 -1.79 2.78 -29.94
C PHE A 122 -2.18 1.31 -30.14
N LEU A 123 -3.35 0.90 -29.66
CA LEU A 123 -3.81 -0.49 -29.74
C LEU A 123 -4.09 -0.90 -31.19
N ASP A 124 -4.67 -0.02 -32.00
CA ASP A 124 -4.87 -0.26 -33.44
C ASP A 124 -3.53 -0.46 -34.15
N GLY A 125 -2.49 0.28 -33.73
CA GLY A 125 -1.12 0.12 -34.22
C GLY A 125 -0.46 -1.22 -33.92
N LEU A 126 -0.89 -1.93 -32.87
CA LEU A 126 -0.31 -3.23 -32.46
C LEU A 126 -0.73 -4.40 -33.38
N ARG A 127 -1.72 -4.21 -34.27
CA ARG A 127 -2.22 -5.24 -35.22
C ARG A 127 -2.55 -6.60 -34.56
N THR A 128 -3.03 -6.59 -33.33
CA THR A 128 -3.37 -7.83 -32.60
C THR A 128 -4.81 -8.26 -32.88
N ARG A 129 -5.10 -9.57 -32.79
CA ARG A 129 -6.48 -10.11 -32.87
C ARG A 129 -7.27 -10.00 -31.55
N GLN A 130 -6.62 -9.59 -30.46
CA GLN A 130 -7.17 -9.54 -29.13
C GLN A 130 -7.76 -8.15 -28.86
N THR A 131 -8.98 -8.09 -28.36
CA THR A 131 -9.71 -6.83 -28.14
C THR A 131 -9.80 -6.42 -26.67
N ASP A 132 -9.63 -7.38 -25.77
CA ASP A 132 -9.86 -7.19 -24.34
C ASP A 132 -8.50 -7.14 -23.66
N PHE A 133 -8.07 -5.92 -23.33
CA PHE A 133 -6.82 -5.66 -22.64
C PHE A 133 -7.08 -5.19 -21.22
N GLU A 134 -6.32 -5.76 -20.30
CA GLU A 134 -6.20 -5.23 -18.95
C GLU A 134 -5.20 -4.07 -18.95
N LEU A 135 -5.63 -2.96 -18.38
CA LEU A 135 -4.93 -1.69 -18.42
C LEU A 135 -4.39 -1.33 -17.03
N GLY A 136 -3.07 -1.18 -16.93
CA GLY A 136 -2.42 -0.47 -15.84
C GLY A 136 -2.35 1.02 -16.15
N PHE A 137 -2.86 1.86 -15.26
CA PHE A 137 -2.90 3.30 -15.42
C PHE A 137 -1.85 3.98 -14.53
N SER A 138 -0.82 4.55 -15.16
CA SER A 138 0.15 5.40 -14.47
C SER A 138 -0.34 6.83 -14.41
N PHE A 139 -0.60 7.30 -13.20
CA PHE A 139 -1.11 8.62 -12.94
C PHE A 139 -0.17 9.34 -11.93
N PRO A 140 0.79 10.15 -12.43
CA PRO A 140 1.92 10.66 -11.65
C PRO A 140 1.57 11.89 -10.79
N PHE A 141 0.43 11.81 -10.09
CA PHE A 141 -0.11 12.85 -9.21
C PHE A 141 -0.48 12.23 -7.86
N SER A 142 -0.66 13.09 -6.85
CA SER A 142 -1.02 12.64 -5.51
C SER A 142 -2.45 12.08 -5.51
N CYS A 143 -2.58 10.75 -5.39
CA CYS A 143 -3.86 10.07 -5.33
C CYS A 143 -4.06 9.36 -4.00
N ARG A 144 -5.20 9.56 -3.35
CA ARG A 144 -5.63 8.73 -2.24
C ARG A 144 -6.21 7.45 -2.81
N GLN A 145 -5.56 6.31 -2.56
CA GLN A 145 -6.06 5.00 -2.97
C GLN A 145 -6.80 4.33 -1.83
N THR A 146 -7.83 3.56 -2.15
CA THR A 146 -8.56 2.66 -1.23
C THR A 146 -8.45 1.21 -1.67
N ARG A 147 -8.11 0.98 -2.94
CA ARG A 147 -7.80 -0.30 -3.57
C ARG A 147 -6.83 -0.05 -4.72
N LEU A 148 -6.26 -1.13 -5.27
CA LEU A 148 -5.36 -1.02 -6.41
C LEU A 148 -6.03 -0.46 -7.67
N ASP A 149 -7.33 -0.72 -7.85
CA ASP A 149 -8.18 -0.29 -8.98
C ASP A 149 -8.94 1.03 -8.70
N GLN A 150 -8.58 1.79 -7.66
CA GLN A 150 -9.32 2.99 -7.27
C GLN A 150 -8.37 4.07 -6.74
N GLY A 151 -8.45 5.28 -7.29
CA GLY A 151 -7.58 6.39 -6.92
C GLY A 151 -8.23 7.75 -7.05
N TYR A 152 -8.33 8.48 -5.95
CA TYR A 152 -8.92 9.81 -5.91
C TYR A 152 -7.84 10.87 -5.99
N LEU A 153 -7.85 11.71 -7.03
CA LEU A 153 -6.88 12.81 -7.15
C LEU A 153 -7.05 13.77 -5.96
N ILE A 154 -5.98 14.02 -5.21
CA ILE A 154 -6.04 14.95 -4.07
C ILE A 154 -5.85 16.39 -4.56
N SER A 155 -4.85 16.62 -5.40
CA SER A 155 -4.51 17.96 -5.90
C SER A 155 -3.62 17.87 -7.12
N TRP A 156 -3.82 18.76 -8.10
CA TRP A 156 -2.93 18.87 -9.24
C TRP A 156 -1.56 19.46 -8.87
N THR A 157 -0.52 19.01 -9.60
CA THR A 157 0.86 19.49 -9.49
C THR A 157 1.47 19.66 -10.90
N LYS A 158 2.74 20.07 -10.99
CA LYS A 158 3.51 20.13 -12.25
C LYS A 158 2.86 20.99 -13.36
N GLY A 159 2.06 21.97 -12.95
CA GLY A 159 1.36 22.90 -13.82
C GLY A 159 0.12 22.36 -14.54
N PHE A 160 -0.41 21.21 -14.12
CA PHE A 160 -1.77 20.81 -14.47
C PHE A 160 -2.79 21.57 -13.61
N LYS A 161 -3.95 21.86 -14.19
CA LYS A 161 -5.09 22.46 -13.47
C LYS A 161 -6.39 22.19 -14.23
N CYS A 162 -6.77 20.92 -14.32
CA CYS A 162 -7.99 20.50 -15.02
C CYS A 162 -9.17 20.48 -14.01
N PRO A 163 -10.17 21.37 -14.13
CA PRO A 163 -11.34 21.38 -13.26
C PRO A 163 -12.17 20.10 -13.38
N GLY A 164 -12.76 19.67 -12.27
CA GLY A 164 -13.65 18.50 -12.22
C GLY A 164 -12.95 17.15 -12.13
N VAL A 165 -11.65 17.12 -11.76
CA VAL A 165 -10.86 15.90 -11.51
C VAL A 165 -10.47 15.76 -10.04
N GLU A 166 -10.09 16.85 -9.36
CA GLU A 166 -9.74 16.81 -7.93
C GLU A 166 -10.93 16.29 -7.10
N GLY A 167 -10.65 15.39 -6.16
CA GLY A 167 -11.64 14.69 -5.33
C GLY A 167 -12.34 13.52 -6.03
N ARG A 168 -12.13 13.30 -7.33
CA ARG A 168 -12.78 12.23 -8.10
C ARG A 168 -11.86 11.04 -8.38
N ASP A 169 -12.48 9.89 -8.56
CA ASP A 169 -11.80 8.65 -8.95
C ASP A 169 -11.31 8.75 -10.40
N VAL A 170 -10.00 8.79 -10.58
CA VAL A 170 -9.37 8.90 -11.90
C VAL A 170 -9.49 7.60 -12.69
N VAL A 171 -9.70 6.47 -12.01
CA VAL A 171 -9.96 5.18 -12.66
C VAL A 171 -11.35 5.21 -13.28
N GLU A 172 -12.38 5.62 -12.54
CA GLU A 172 -13.75 5.76 -13.07
C GLU A 172 -13.81 6.75 -14.24
N LEU A 173 -13.10 7.88 -14.12
CA LEU A 173 -12.98 8.88 -15.17
C LEU A 173 -12.38 8.33 -16.47
N LEU A 174 -11.29 7.55 -16.36
CA LEU A 174 -10.67 6.92 -17.53
C LEU A 174 -11.52 5.76 -18.05
N GLN A 175 -12.07 4.94 -17.16
CA GLN A 175 -12.93 3.81 -17.50
C GLN A 175 -14.19 4.26 -18.24
N SER A 176 -14.74 5.44 -17.92
CA SER A 176 -15.88 6.03 -18.63
C SER A 176 -15.52 6.56 -20.03
N ALA A 177 -14.24 6.82 -20.29
CA ALA A 177 -13.76 7.31 -21.58
C ALA A 177 -13.31 6.18 -22.53
N ILE A 178 -13.07 4.98 -22.01
CA ILE A 178 -12.63 3.80 -22.77
C ILE A 178 -13.74 2.73 -22.81
N ASN A 179 -13.82 1.94 -23.89
CA ASN A 179 -14.92 0.99 -24.06
C ASN A 179 -14.53 -0.49 -23.84
N LYS A 180 -13.38 -0.93 -24.37
CA LYS A 180 -13.04 -2.36 -24.47
C LYS A 180 -12.00 -2.84 -23.45
N GLN A 181 -11.35 -1.90 -22.78
CA GLN A 181 -10.27 -2.16 -21.83
C GLN A 181 -10.79 -1.99 -20.41
N ALA A 182 -10.28 -2.82 -19.49
CA ALA A 182 -10.58 -2.71 -18.08
C ALA A 182 -9.36 -2.11 -17.36
N VAL A 183 -9.56 -0.97 -16.68
CA VAL A 183 -8.54 -0.40 -15.80
C VAL A 183 -8.48 -1.26 -14.54
N ILE A 184 -7.41 -2.04 -14.37
CA ILE A 184 -7.29 -2.99 -13.24
C ILE A 184 -6.34 -2.50 -12.13
N ALA A 185 -5.54 -1.48 -12.42
CA ALA A 185 -4.63 -0.88 -11.46
C ALA A 185 -4.39 0.59 -11.81
N VAL A 186 -4.33 1.46 -10.79
CA VAL A 186 -3.76 2.80 -10.88
C VAL A 186 -2.51 2.88 -10.01
N VAL A 187 -1.43 3.41 -10.57
CA VAL A 187 -0.12 3.50 -9.91
C VAL A 187 0.52 4.86 -10.11
N ASN A 188 1.27 5.32 -9.12
CA ASN A 188 2.17 6.46 -9.29
C ASN A 188 3.36 6.06 -10.19
N ASP A 189 3.98 7.03 -10.86
CA ASP A 189 5.16 6.75 -11.69
C ASP A 189 6.35 6.28 -10.86
N THR A 190 6.55 6.79 -9.65
CA THR A 190 7.59 6.29 -8.72
C THR A 190 7.43 4.81 -8.43
N THR A 191 6.20 4.36 -8.19
CA THR A 191 5.85 2.95 -7.98
C THR A 191 6.12 2.12 -9.22
N GLY A 192 5.70 2.59 -10.40
CA GLY A 192 6.01 1.91 -11.65
C GLY A 192 7.51 1.83 -11.92
N THR A 193 8.28 2.85 -11.54
CA THR A 193 9.74 2.86 -11.63
C THR A 193 10.36 1.81 -10.70
N MET A 194 9.95 1.74 -9.42
CA MET A 194 10.38 0.70 -8.47
C MET A 194 10.11 -0.71 -9.01
N MET A 195 8.92 -0.92 -9.57
CA MET A 195 8.48 -2.22 -10.10
C MET A 195 9.12 -2.58 -11.45
N SER A 196 9.85 -1.66 -12.09
CA SER A 196 10.50 -1.93 -13.40
C SER A 196 11.85 -2.65 -13.27
N CYS A 197 12.49 -2.56 -12.10
CA CYS A 197 13.77 -3.20 -11.83
C CYS A 197 13.69 -4.72 -11.96
N ASP A 198 14.72 -5.30 -12.57
CA ASP A 198 14.83 -6.75 -12.70
C ASP A 198 15.19 -7.40 -11.36
N ALA A 199 14.54 -8.52 -11.05
CA ALA A 199 14.76 -9.25 -9.80
C ALA A 199 16.20 -9.80 -9.68
N SER A 200 16.90 -9.92 -10.81
CA SER A 200 18.31 -10.34 -10.89
C SER A 200 19.30 -9.36 -10.24
N ALA A 201 18.92 -8.08 -10.09
CA ALA A 201 19.76 -7.02 -9.53
C ALA A 201 19.65 -6.87 -7.99
N GLY A 202 18.98 -7.82 -7.32
CA GLY A 202 18.65 -7.73 -5.89
C GLY A 202 17.33 -6.97 -5.62
N PRO A 203 16.88 -6.90 -4.35
CA PRO A 203 15.61 -6.28 -4.01
C PRO A 203 15.67 -4.76 -4.25
N CYS A 204 14.89 -4.29 -5.23
CA CYS A 204 14.67 -2.87 -5.48
C CYS A 204 13.44 -2.40 -4.71
N GLU A 205 13.65 -1.66 -3.63
CA GLU A 205 12.59 -1.33 -2.67
C GLU A 205 12.30 0.16 -2.58
N VAL A 206 12.90 0.96 -3.46
CA VAL A 206 12.68 2.39 -3.57
C VAL A 206 12.56 2.77 -5.04
N GLY A 207 11.54 3.56 -5.36
CA GLY A 207 11.40 4.23 -6.67
C GLY A 207 11.58 5.72 -6.51
N LEU A 208 12.45 6.31 -7.33
CA LEU A 208 12.77 7.73 -7.34
C LEU A 208 12.49 8.31 -8.73
N VAL A 209 11.75 9.41 -8.78
CA VAL A 209 11.53 10.16 -10.02
C VAL A 209 12.10 11.56 -9.86
N VAL A 210 12.98 11.94 -10.78
CA VAL A 210 13.51 13.31 -10.91
C VAL A 210 13.39 13.75 -12.36
N ASP A 211 12.31 14.46 -12.66
CA ASP A 211 11.93 14.88 -14.01
C ASP A 211 11.41 16.33 -13.98
N ALA A 212 10.29 16.65 -14.64
CA ALA A 212 9.63 17.95 -14.48
C ALA A 212 9.28 18.26 -13.01
N GLY A 213 8.91 17.23 -12.25
CA GLY A 213 8.76 17.27 -10.79
C GLY A 213 9.69 16.28 -10.11
N THR A 214 9.54 16.07 -8.81
CA THR A 214 10.25 15.01 -8.09
C THR A 214 9.38 14.35 -7.05
N ASN A 215 9.46 13.02 -6.97
CA ASN A 215 8.75 12.23 -5.99
C ASN A 215 9.49 10.91 -5.71
N SER A 216 9.09 10.21 -4.66
CA SER A 216 9.61 8.89 -4.34
C SER A 216 8.55 7.96 -3.76
N CYS A 217 8.81 6.67 -3.84
CA CYS A 217 8.08 5.63 -3.12
C CYS A 217 9.04 4.61 -2.54
N PHE A 218 8.59 3.82 -1.56
CA PHE A 218 9.38 2.74 -0.98
C PHE A 218 8.50 1.63 -0.39
N MET A 219 9.09 0.47 -0.12
CA MET A 219 8.43 -0.64 0.59
C MET A 219 8.56 -0.49 2.11
N ALA A 220 7.49 -0.02 2.74
CA ALA A 220 7.37 0.09 4.20
C ALA A 220 6.93 -1.24 4.83
N GLU A 221 7.28 -1.46 6.10
CA GLU A 221 6.66 -2.53 6.90
C GLU A 221 5.20 -2.15 7.19
N ALA A 222 4.25 -3.02 6.85
CA ALA A 222 2.82 -2.70 6.88
C ALA A 222 2.34 -2.27 8.29
N ARG A 223 2.90 -2.86 9.34
CA ARG A 223 2.67 -2.47 10.75
C ARG A 223 2.99 -1.01 11.09
N HIS A 224 3.80 -0.33 10.28
CA HIS A 224 4.15 1.09 10.49
C HIS A 224 3.32 2.03 9.59
N VAL A 225 2.40 1.51 8.78
CA VAL A 225 1.49 2.28 7.92
C VAL A 225 0.13 2.32 8.60
N GLU A 226 -0.02 3.12 9.66
CA GLU A 226 -1.21 3.13 10.53
C GLU A 226 -2.49 3.64 9.83
N VAL A 227 -2.37 4.17 8.61
CA VAL A 227 -3.48 4.69 7.80
C VAL A 227 -4.26 3.61 7.05
N VAL A 228 -3.82 2.36 7.11
CA VAL A 228 -4.52 1.17 6.57
C VAL A 228 -4.68 0.12 7.66
N GLU A 229 -5.71 -0.73 7.54
CA GLU A 229 -5.97 -1.79 8.53
C GLU A 229 -5.00 -2.97 8.40
N GLU A 230 -4.43 -3.20 7.21
CA GLU A 230 -3.49 -4.28 6.97
C GLU A 230 -2.14 -4.06 7.65
N SER A 231 -1.84 -4.82 8.70
CA SER A 231 -0.57 -4.77 9.44
C SER A 231 0.49 -5.78 9.00
N ASP A 232 0.11 -6.78 8.19
CA ASP A 232 0.99 -7.91 7.86
C ASP A 232 1.86 -7.67 6.62
N GLY A 233 3.13 -8.06 6.72
CA GLY A 233 4.08 -7.98 5.61
C GLY A 233 4.51 -6.55 5.30
N ARG A 234 4.59 -6.21 4.00
CA ARG A 234 5.03 -4.90 3.51
C ARG A 234 3.96 -4.22 2.66
N MET A 235 4.08 -2.91 2.52
CA MET A 235 3.21 -2.05 1.73
C MET A 235 4.04 -0.98 1.02
N GLY A 236 3.85 -0.82 -0.28
CA GLY A 236 4.43 0.28 -1.05
C GLY A 236 3.78 1.58 -0.63
N VAL A 237 4.58 2.59 -0.32
CA VAL A 237 4.13 3.92 0.11
C VAL A 237 4.74 4.97 -0.82
N VAL A 238 3.91 5.82 -1.41
CA VAL A 238 4.34 7.01 -2.16
C VAL A 238 4.48 8.17 -1.18
N THR A 239 5.65 8.79 -1.11
CA THR A 239 5.93 9.80 -0.08
C THR A 239 5.15 11.08 -0.31
N GLU A 240 4.96 11.48 -1.58
CA GLU A 240 4.53 12.82 -1.96
C GLU A 240 5.41 13.90 -1.33
N TRP A 241 6.72 13.65 -1.30
CA TRP A 241 7.70 14.52 -0.64
C TRP A 241 7.80 15.92 -1.25
N GLY A 242 7.17 16.16 -2.40
CA GLY A 242 7.23 17.45 -3.09
C GLY A 242 6.64 18.57 -2.25
N SER A 243 5.63 18.25 -1.42
CA SER A 243 5.00 19.13 -0.43
C SER A 243 5.85 19.35 0.83
N PHE A 244 7.02 18.72 0.96
CA PHE A 244 7.87 18.91 2.13
C PHE A 244 8.27 20.39 2.26
N GLY A 245 8.23 20.90 3.49
CA GLY A 245 8.47 22.31 3.77
C GLY A 245 7.25 23.22 3.56
N ASP A 246 6.11 22.75 3.04
CA ASP A 246 4.90 23.57 2.83
C ASP A 246 4.33 24.20 4.10
N ASN A 247 4.62 23.62 5.27
CA ASN A 247 4.28 24.14 6.59
C ASN A 247 5.33 25.12 7.18
N GLY A 248 6.39 25.43 6.44
CA GLY A 248 7.47 26.31 6.89
C GLY A 248 8.73 25.59 7.40
N ALA A 249 8.73 24.24 7.44
CA ALA A 249 9.85 23.45 7.95
C ALA A 249 11.19 23.63 7.19
N LEU A 250 11.16 24.27 6.01
CA LEU A 250 12.34 24.55 5.18
C LEU A 250 12.59 26.05 4.96
N ASN A 251 11.96 26.95 5.74
CA ASN A 251 12.11 28.39 5.55
C ASN A 251 13.56 28.89 5.66
N ASP A 252 14.39 28.22 6.47
CA ASP A 252 15.83 28.49 6.63
C ASP A 252 16.70 27.91 5.50
N VAL A 253 16.12 27.08 4.62
CA VAL A 253 16.80 26.45 3.48
C VAL A 253 16.42 27.11 2.15
N LEU A 254 15.25 27.76 2.10
CA LEU A 254 14.77 28.49 0.92
C LEU A 254 15.64 29.73 0.65
N SER A 255 16.09 29.87 -0.59
CA SER A 255 16.76 31.07 -1.07
C SER A 255 15.74 32.14 -1.49
N PRO A 256 16.16 33.42 -1.61
CA PRO A 256 15.31 34.47 -2.18
C PRO A 256 14.75 34.12 -3.57
N TYR A 257 15.52 33.39 -4.38
CA TYR A 257 15.10 32.94 -5.71
C TYR A 257 14.01 31.88 -5.64
N ASP A 258 14.07 30.96 -4.68
CA ASP A 258 13.02 29.96 -4.47
C ASP A 258 11.68 30.64 -4.10
N HIS A 259 11.73 31.69 -3.28
CA HIS A 259 10.55 32.48 -2.96
C HIS A 259 9.94 33.16 -4.19
N GLN A 260 10.77 33.71 -5.09
CA GLN A 260 10.30 34.32 -6.34
C GLN A 260 9.68 33.29 -7.27
N VAL A 261 10.30 32.11 -7.41
CA VAL A 261 9.77 31.00 -8.21
C VAL A 261 8.44 30.48 -7.63
N ASP A 262 8.34 30.37 -6.31
CA ASP A 262 7.12 29.95 -5.62
C ASP A 262 5.97 30.94 -5.84
N GLN A 263 6.21 32.24 -5.61
CA GLN A 263 5.23 33.30 -5.81
C GLN A 263 4.74 33.38 -7.26
N GLY A 264 5.63 33.19 -8.23
CA GLY A 264 5.31 33.19 -9.66
C GLY A 264 4.74 31.87 -10.19
N SER A 265 4.55 30.85 -9.35
CA SER A 265 4.05 29.52 -9.76
C SER A 265 2.53 29.45 -9.82
N LEU A 266 1.99 28.35 -10.38
CA LEU A 266 0.54 28.10 -10.40
C LEU A 266 -0.03 27.73 -9.03
N ASN A 267 0.82 27.38 -8.07
CA ASN A 267 0.48 26.91 -6.75
C ASN A 267 1.40 27.51 -5.67
N PRO A 268 1.35 28.83 -5.41
CA PRO A 268 2.18 29.48 -4.40
C PRO A 268 2.01 28.88 -3.01
N GLY A 269 3.11 28.73 -2.26
CA GLY A 269 3.14 28.13 -0.93
C GLY A 269 2.99 26.60 -0.91
N LYS A 270 2.88 25.96 -2.08
CA LYS A 270 2.73 24.51 -2.23
C LYS A 270 3.90 23.90 -3.01
N GLN A 271 4.18 22.62 -2.79
CA GLN A 271 5.23 21.89 -3.51
C GLN A 271 6.62 22.54 -3.37
N ARG A 272 6.93 23.12 -2.19
CA ARG A 272 8.14 23.93 -2.02
C ARG A 272 9.43 23.13 -2.15
N PHE A 273 9.45 21.87 -1.68
CA PHE A 273 10.60 20.99 -1.88
C PHE A 273 10.77 20.59 -3.35
N GLU A 274 9.68 20.26 -4.04
CA GLU A 274 9.71 19.95 -5.47
C GLU A 274 10.24 21.14 -6.30
N LYS A 275 9.87 22.38 -5.94
CA LYS A 275 10.33 23.59 -6.64
C LYS A 275 11.83 23.84 -6.57
N MET A 276 12.52 23.30 -5.56
CA MET A 276 13.98 23.41 -5.44
C MET A 276 14.75 22.36 -6.26
N ILE A 277 14.07 21.35 -6.79
CA ILE A 277 14.70 20.15 -7.39
C ILE A 277 14.19 19.88 -8.81
N GLY A 278 12.88 19.95 -9.03
CA GLY A 278 12.22 19.54 -10.26
C GLY A 278 12.60 20.40 -11.46
N GLY A 279 12.74 19.75 -12.62
CA GLY A 279 13.16 20.36 -13.88
C GLY A 279 12.19 21.40 -14.44
N LEU A 280 10.96 21.49 -13.93
CA LEU A 280 10.06 22.60 -14.29
C LEU A 280 10.52 23.94 -13.69
N TYR A 281 11.37 23.92 -12.65
CA TYR A 281 11.66 25.08 -11.80
C TYR A 281 13.13 25.52 -11.85
N LEU A 282 14.08 24.62 -12.11
CA LEU A 282 15.51 24.94 -12.14
C LEU A 282 15.84 26.09 -13.12
N GLY A 283 15.21 26.09 -14.31
CA GLY A 283 15.26 27.16 -15.30
C GLY A 283 15.00 28.55 -14.71
N GLU A 284 13.90 28.65 -13.95
CA GLU A 284 13.47 29.92 -13.35
C GLU A 284 14.35 30.35 -12.19
N ILE A 285 14.88 29.41 -11.40
CA ILE A 285 15.85 29.74 -10.34
C ILE A 285 17.09 30.39 -10.97
N VAL A 286 17.64 29.78 -12.03
CA VAL A 286 18.78 30.35 -12.77
C VAL A 286 18.42 31.71 -13.34
N ARG A 287 17.25 31.86 -13.99
CA ARG A 287 16.81 33.13 -14.57
C ARG A 287 16.74 34.25 -13.52
N HIS A 288 16.19 33.97 -12.33
CA HIS A 288 16.11 34.94 -11.25
C HIS A 288 17.49 35.38 -10.72
N ILE A 289 18.44 34.45 -10.65
CA ILE A 289 19.85 34.77 -10.31
C ILE A 289 20.48 35.64 -11.40
N LEU A 290 20.25 35.33 -12.67
CA LEU A 290 20.74 36.15 -13.79
C LEU A 290 20.16 37.57 -13.77
N VAL A 291 18.88 37.74 -13.44
CA VAL A 291 18.28 39.08 -13.27
C VAL A 291 19.03 39.92 -12.22
N GLU A 292 19.46 39.29 -11.13
CA GLU A 292 20.26 39.97 -10.09
C GLU A 292 21.69 40.26 -10.58
N LEU A 293 22.36 39.29 -11.20
CA LEU A 293 23.73 39.46 -11.70
C LEU A 293 23.84 40.57 -12.77
N PHE A 294 22.85 40.64 -13.66
CA PHE A 294 22.76 41.65 -14.72
C PHE A 294 21.93 42.88 -14.31
N SER A 295 21.77 43.14 -13.01
CA SER A 295 21.06 44.33 -12.52
C SER A 295 21.61 45.60 -13.19
N GLY A 296 20.73 46.39 -13.80
CA GLY A 296 21.09 47.60 -14.58
C GLY A 296 21.28 47.38 -16.09
N HIS A 297 21.35 46.13 -16.55
CA HIS A 297 21.45 45.75 -17.98
C HIS A 297 20.45 44.65 -18.36
N THR A 298 19.32 44.55 -17.64
CA THR A 298 18.29 43.54 -17.89
C THR A 298 17.55 43.80 -19.20
N THR A 299 17.21 42.74 -19.92
CA THR A 299 16.45 42.80 -21.17
C THR A 299 15.01 42.30 -20.97
N PRO A 300 14.04 42.66 -21.84
CA PRO A 300 12.70 42.08 -21.81
C PRO A 300 12.69 40.55 -21.88
N ALA A 301 13.62 39.96 -22.65
CA ALA A 301 13.75 38.51 -22.75
C ALA A 301 14.21 37.90 -21.42
N LEU A 302 15.22 38.46 -20.74
CA LEU A 302 15.66 37.97 -19.42
C LEU A 302 14.54 38.03 -18.35
N LEU A 303 13.66 39.04 -18.45
CA LEU A 303 12.51 39.19 -17.55
C LEU A 303 11.34 38.26 -17.91
N THR A 304 11.38 37.60 -19.06
CA THR A 304 10.31 36.71 -19.52
C THR A 304 10.46 35.31 -18.92
N LYS A 305 9.43 34.87 -18.20
CA LYS A 305 9.36 33.53 -17.60
C LYS A 305 9.45 32.43 -18.65
N GLY A 306 10.25 31.40 -18.37
CA GLY A 306 10.35 30.17 -19.15
C GLY A 306 11.29 30.24 -20.34
N LEU A 307 12.10 31.29 -20.51
CA LEU A 307 13.09 31.33 -21.59
C LEU A 307 14.40 30.60 -21.28
N VAL A 308 14.72 30.39 -20.00
CA VAL A 308 15.83 29.52 -19.59
C VAL A 308 15.28 28.12 -19.35
N GLN A 309 15.57 27.20 -20.27
CA GLN A 309 15.08 25.82 -20.16
C GLN A 309 16.04 24.97 -19.33
N THR A 310 15.51 23.95 -18.67
CA THR A 310 16.33 23.02 -17.89
C THR A 310 17.31 22.26 -18.77
N GLN A 311 16.98 21.97 -20.03
CA GLN A 311 17.93 21.39 -20.98
C GLN A 311 19.15 22.28 -21.21
N ASP A 312 18.95 23.61 -21.27
CA ASP A 312 20.05 24.56 -21.41
C ASP A 312 20.95 24.53 -20.17
N ILE A 313 20.35 24.54 -18.96
CA ILE A 313 21.10 24.40 -17.70
C ILE A 313 21.96 23.15 -17.74
N LEU A 314 21.38 22.04 -18.19
CA LEU A 314 22.06 20.76 -18.16
C LEU A 314 23.29 20.72 -19.08
N GLU A 315 23.14 21.29 -20.28
CA GLU A 315 24.21 21.37 -21.27
C GLU A 315 25.30 22.37 -20.86
N ILE A 316 24.93 23.48 -20.21
CA ILE A 316 25.87 24.52 -19.73
C ILE A 316 26.86 23.97 -18.69
N THR A 317 26.43 23.03 -17.87
CA THR A 317 27.27 22.38 -16.86
C THR A 317 28.21 21.31 -17.41
N ASP A 318 28.16 21.02 -18.72
CA ASP A 318 29.13 20.16 -19.37
C ASP A 318 30.50 20.86 -19.48
N GLU A 319 31.57 20.11 -19.19
CA GLU A 319 32.94 20.65 -19.18
C GLU A 319 33.46 20.99 -20.59
N GLN A 320 32.94 20.36 -21.65
CA GLN A 320 33.42 20.52 -23.03
C GLN A 320 32.61 21.56 -23.81
N VAL A 321 31.28 21.47 -23.75
CA VAL A 321 30.39 22.34 -24.55
C VAL A 321 29.75 23.48 -23.75
N GLY A 322 29.86 23.43 -22.43
CA GLY A 322 29.06 24.26 -21.54
C GLY A 322 29.20 25.77 -21.72
N LEU A 323 30.42 26.28 -21.92
CA LEU A 323 30.66 27.72 -22.13
C LEU A 323 30.07 28.24 -23.44
N ALA A 324 30.15 27.44 -24.51
CA ALA A 324 29.55 27.80 -25.80
C ALA A 324 28.02 27.84 -25.69
N THR A 325 27.43 26.89 -24.97
CA THR A 325 25.98 26.87 -24.72
C THR A 325 25.54 28.02 -23.81
N ALA A 326 26.34 28.36 -22.78
CA ALA A 326 26.07 29.53 -21.94
C ALA A 326 26.04 30.82 -22.78
N GLN A 327 27.01 30.99 -23.68
CA GLN A 327 27.06 32.13 -24.58
C GLN A 327 25.83 32.19 -25.52
N ARG A 328 25.43 31.03 -26.09
CA ARG A 328 24.23 30.93 -26.93
C ARG A 328 22.98 31.38 -26.16
N VAL A 329 22.81 30.91 -24.93
CA VAL A 329 21.62 31.20 -24.12
C VAL A 329 21.61 32.67 -23.68
N LEU A 330 22.73 33.22 -23.21
CA LEU A 330 22.81 34.64 -22.84
C LEU A 330 22.49 35.56 -24.03
N ARG A 331 23.00 35.24 -25.23
CA ARG A 331 22.65 35.96 -26.46
C ARG A 331 21.18 35.84 -26.81
N ALA A 332 20.58 34.66 -26.64
CA ALA A 332 19.13 34.46 -26.87
C ALA A 332 18.27 35.26 -25.88
N LEU A 333 18.78 35.53 -24.68
CA LEU A 333 18.19 36.45 -23.71
C LEU A 333 18.48 37.93 -24.05
N GLY A 334 19.12 38.23 -25.18
CA GLY A 334 19.43 39.60 -25.61
C GLY A 334 20.59 40.25 -24.85
N LEU A 335 21.39 39.48 -24.11
CA LEU A 335 22.54 39.99 -23.37
C LEU A 335 23.80 39.93 -24.22
N GLU A 336 24.60 41.00 -24.21
CA GLU A 336 25.96 41.01 -24.74
C GLU A 336 26.91 40.43 -23.68
N ALA A 337 27.02 39.11 -23.64
CA ALA A 337 27.80 38.39 -22.63
C ALA A 337 29.29 38.28 -22.99
N SER A 338 30.14 38.67 -22.04
CA SER A 338 31.58 38.40 -22.05
C SER A 338 31.88 36.92 -21.73
N ASP A 339 33.13 36.49 -21.92
CA ASP A 339 33.57 35.15 -21.50
C ASP A 339 33.41 34.95 -19.98
N GLN A 340 33.59 36.02 -19.20
CA GLN A 340 33.39 36.00 -17.76
C GLN A 340 31.91 35.82 -17.39
N ASP A 341 30.99 36.39 -18.16
CA ASP A 341 29.55 36.20 -17.98
C ASP A 341 29.13 34.76 -18.28
N CYS A 342 29.70 34.18 -19.35
CA CYS A 342 29.48 32.78 -19.70
C CYS A 342 29.98 31.84 -18.60
N PHE A 343 31.17 32.11 -18.05
CA PHE A 343 31.69 31.38 -16.89
C PHE A 343 30.79 31.54 -15.66
N SER A 344 30.33 32.76 -15.39
CA SER A 344 29.43 33.04 -14.26
C SER A 344 28.11 32.29 -14.39
N MET A 345 27.52 32.24 -15.59
CA MET A 345 26.32 31.45 -15.88
C MET A 345 26.58 29.95 -15.64
N GLN A 346 27.73 29.43 -16.08
CA GLN A 346 28.09 28.04 -15.83
C GLN A 346 28.21 27.71 -14.33
N GLN A 347 28.79 28.62 -13.53
CA GLN A 347 28.85 28.46 -12.07
C GLN A 347 27.47 28.49 -11.41
N VAL A 348 26.58 29.39 -11.88
CA VAL A 348 25.19 29.47 -11.40
C VAL A 348 24.44 28.17 -11.70
N CYS A 349 24.49 27.68 -12.94
CA CYS A 349 23.87 26.42 -13.33
C CYS A 349 24.41 25.25 -12.49
N SER A 350 25.74 25.19 -12.29
CA SER A 350 26.38 24.16 -11.46
C SER A 350 25.91 24.21 -10.00
N ALA A 351 25.82 25.40 -9.40
CA ALA A 351 25.37 25.58 -8.02
C ALA A 351 23.91 25.17 -7.82
N VAL A 352 23.02 25.56 -8.75
CA VAL A 352 21.61 25.18 -8.72
C VAL A 352 21.43 23.67 -8.82
N CYS A 353 22.14 23.02 -9.76
CA CYS A 353 22.10 21.56 -9.92
C CYS A 353 22.68 20.83 -8.71
N LEU A 354 23.81 21.28 -8.15
CA LEU A 354 24.43 20.65 -6.98
C LEU A 354 23.52 20.74 -5.75
N ARG A 355 22.84 21.87 -5.57
CA ARG A 355 21.86 22.06 -4.50
C ARG A 355 20.67 21.11 -4.65
N ALA A 356 20.09 21.04 -5.85
CA ALA A 356 18.99 20.13 -6.15
C ALA A 356 19.37 18.66 -5.87
N ALA A 357 20.57 18.25 -6.27
CA ALA A 357 21.10 16.92 -5.99
C ALA A 357 21.27 16.64 -4.49
N GLY A 358 21.82 17.61 -3.74
CA GLY A 358 21.98 17.49 -2.28
C GLY A 358 20.65 17.36 -1.53
N LEU A 359 19.66 18.16 -1.90
CA LEU A 359 18.31 18.10 -1.30
C LEU A 359 17.62 16.77 -1.59
N CYS A 360 17.65 16.31 -2.84
CA CYS A 360 17.10 15.01 -3.21
C CYS A 360 17.84 13.86 -2.50
N ALA A 361 19.16 13.92 -2.38
CA ALA A 361 19.94 12.94 -1.61
C ALA A 361 19.56 12.94 -0.11
N ALA A 362 19.29 14.09 0.50
CA ALA A 362 18.79 14.18 1.87
C ALA A 362 17.41 13.54 2.03
N GLY A 363 16.50 13.76 1.08
CA GLY A 363 15.20 13.09 1.05
C GLY A 363 15.33 11.57 0.90
N LEU A 364 16.18 11.10 -0.01
CA LEU A 364 16.42 9.68 -0.21
C LEU A 364 17.08 9.03 1.01
N ALA A 365 18.07 9.70 1.61
CA ALA A 365 18.72 9.26 2.84
C ALA A 365 17.71 9.10 3.99
N ALA A 366 16.73 9.99 4.10
CA ALA A 366 15.66 9.85 5.09
C ALA A 366 14.86 8.56 4.87
N ILE A 367 14.47 8.26 3.64
CA ILE A 367 13.75 7.02 3.30
C ILE A 367 14.55 5.77 3.67
N LEU A 368 15.83 5.74 3.28
CA LEU A 368 16.71 4.61 3.54
C LEU A 368 16.96 4.41 5.04
N SER A 369 17.24 5.48 5.78
CA SER A 369 17.40 5.42 7.24
C SER A 369 16.12 5.00 7.95
N HIS A 370 14.95 5.43 7.46
CA HIS A 370 13.66 4.99 7.98
C HIS A 370 13.46 3.48 7.77
N MET A 371 13.74 2.97 6.57
CA MET A 371 13.67 1.52 6.28
C MET A 371 14.66 0.72 7.12
N CYS A 372 15.92 1.19 7.25
CA CYS A 372 16.95 0.54 8.03
C CYS A 372 16.56 0.42 9.51
N ARG A 373 16.10 1.54 10.11
CA ARG A 373 15.63 1.58 11.51
C ARG A 373 14.42 0.69 11.76
N ASN A 374 13.40 0.76 10.91
CA ASN A 374 12.15 0.02 11.11
C ASN A 374 12.27 -1.50 10.92
N ARG A 375 13.32 -1.93 10.22
CA ARG A 375 13.70 -3.33 10.06
C ARG A 375 14.74 -3.80 11.07
N GLU A 376 15.17 -2.90 11.97
CA GLU A 376 16.18 -3.16 12.99
C GLU A 376 17.49 -3.72 12.39
N LEU A 377 17.87 -3.23 11.21
CA LEU A 377 19.04 -3.70 10.50
C LEU A 377 20.29 -2.90 10.90
N PRO A 378 21.45 -3.56 11.05
CA PRO A 378 22.72 -2.85 11.26
C PRO A 378 23.21 -2.16 9.98
N CYS A 379 22.84 -2.68 8.81
CA CYS A 379 23.13 -2.10 7.50
C CYS A 379 22.04 -2.52 6.51
N LEU A 380 21.45 -1.55 5.81
CA LEU A 380 20.46 -1.80 4.76
C LEU A 380 21.15 -1.91 3.41
N LYS A 381 21.00 -3.05 2.73
CA LYS A 381 21.42 -3.23 1.33
C LYS A 381 20.20 -3.21 0.43
N THR A 382 20.12 -2.25 -0.49
CA THR A 382 18.95 -2.14 -1.38
C THR A 382 19.29 -1.42 -2.68
N SER A 383 18.48 -1.66 -3.70
CA SER A 383 18.53 -0.94 -4.96
C SER A 383 17.45 0.15 -5.00
N VAL A 384 17.78 1.29 -5.61
CA VAL A 384 16.86 2.41 -5.86
C VAL A 384 16.67 2.54 -7.36
N ALA A 385 15.46 2.30 -7.84
CA ALA A 385 15.10 2.56 -9.23
C ALA A 385 14.96 4.06 -9.46
N VAL A 386 15.63 4.60 -10.49
CA VAL A 386 15.57 6.03 -10.81
C VAL A 386 15.05 6.23 -12.24
N ASP A 387 14.06 7.11 -12.40
CA ASP A 387 13.52 7.55 -13.69
C ASP A 387 13.50 9.09 -13.76
N GLY A 388 13.45 9.62 -14.99
CA GLY A 388 13.31 11.04 -15.29
C GLY A 388 14.43 11.61 -16.17
N ALA A 389 14.10 12.63 -16.96
CA ALA A 389 15.01 13.18 -17.97
C ALA A 389 16.25 13.82 -17.35
N LEU A 390 16.10 14.46 -16.19
CA LEU A 390 17.21 15.06 -15.43
C LEU A 390 18.25 14.02 -15.02
N TRP A 391 17.79 12.82 -14.63
CA TRP A 391 18.68 11.71 -14.28
C TRP A 391 19.36 11.12 -15.51
N ALA A 392 18.58 10.76 -16.53
CA ALA A 392 19.04 9.97 -17.66
C ALA A 392 20.13 10.68 -18.49
N GLN A 393 20.06 12.01 -18.60
CA GLN A 393 21.01 12.78 -19.41
C GLN A 393 22.34 13.03 -18.67
N HIS A 394 22.34 13.12 -17.34
CA HIS A 394 23.53 13.44 -16.54
C HIS A 394 23.65 12.58 -15.28
N PRO A 395 23.73 11.23 -15.39
CA PRO A 395 23.87 10.34 -14.23
C PRO A 395 25.15 10.64 -13.44
N ARG A 396 26.19 11.12 -14.13
CA ARG A 396 27.49 11.49 -13.54
C ARG A 396 27.38 12.51 -12.41
N TRP A 397 26.37 13.38 -12.38
CA TRP A 397 26.27 14.41 -11.33
C TRP A 397 25.72 13.87 -10.02
N TRP A 398 24.69 13.04 -10.12
CA TRP A 398 24.16 12.34 -8.95
C TRP A 398 25.20 11.43 -8.32
N LEU A 399 25.94 10.68 -9.15
CA LEU A 399 27.06 9.85 -8.73
C LEU A 399 28.25 10.66 -8.17
N ARG A 400 28.59 11.82 -8.75
CA ARG A 400 29.66 12.70 -8.24
C ARG A 400 29.30 13.39 -6.92
N SER A 401 28.02 13.57 -6.64
CA SER A 401 27.58 14.39 -5.51
C SER A 401 28.01 13.83 -4.16
N SER A 402 28.34 12.54 -4.06
CA SER A 402 28.84 11.83 -2.86
C SER A 402 28.06 12.11 -1.56
N TRP A 403 26.86 12.70 -1.63
CA TRP A 403 26.08 13.10 -0.46
C TRP A 403 25.42 11.92 0.24
N LEU A 404 25.03 10.89 -0.52
CA LEU A 404 24.23 9.79 0.03
C LEU A 404 25.00 9.00 1.10
N GLY A 405 26.27 8.68 0.86
CA GLY A 405 27.10 7.96 1.84
C GLY A 405 27.26 8.69 3.18
N PRO A 406 27.67 9.97 3.21
CA PRO A 406 27.75 10.77 4.44
C PRO A 406 26.41 11.08 5.10
N LEU A 407 25.30 11.01 4.36
CA LEU A 407 23.95 11.23 4.88
C LEU A 407 23.30 9.95 5.41
N ALA A 408 23.58 8.78 4.84
CA ALA A 408 23.07 7.48 5.27
C ALA A 408 24.22 6.43 5.28
N PRO A 409 25.21 6.57 6.17
CA PRO A 409 26.35 5.65 6.25
C PRO A 409 25.95 4.21 6.62
N GLU A 410 24.76 4.02 7.19
CA GLU A 410 24.17 2.74 7.53
C GLU A 410 23.51 2.02 6.33
N CYS A 411 23.67 2.53 5.11
CA CYS A 411 23.03 1.98 3.90
C CYS A 411 24.05 1.77 2.77
N GLU A 412 23.99 0.59 2.15
CA GLU A 412 24.69 0.26 0.90
C GLU A 412 23.68 0.29 -0.25
N VAL A 413 23.78 1.31 -1.10
CA VAL A 413 22.75 1.65 -2.09
C VAL A 413 23.28 1.53 -3.50
N THR A 414 22.54 0.81 -4.33
CA THR A 414 22.78 0.75 -5.78
C THR A 414 21.70 1.55 -6.51
N LEU A 415 22.09 2.60 -7.24
CA LEU A 415 21.17 3.36 -8.08
C LEU A 415 21.04 2.65 -9.44
N VAL A 416 19.82 2.30 -9.82
CA VAL A 416 19.50 1.57 -11.06
C VAL A 416 18.63 2.44 -11.93
N GLN A 417 19.07 2.73 -13.16
CA GLN A 417 18.27 3.50 -14.11
C GLN A 417 17.13 2.62 -14.68
N SER A 418 15.92 3.18 -14.75
CA SER A 418 14.79 2.56 -15.45
C SER A 418 14.90 2.84 -16.96
N ASP A 419 15.05 1.80 -17.78
CA ASP A 419 15.27 1.95 -19.23
C ASP A 419 14.01 2.42 -19.98
N ASP A 420 12.81 2.18 -19.44
CA ASP A 420 11.55 2.27 -20.17
C ASP A 420 10.53 3.27 -19.57
N GLY A 421 10.93 4.00 -18.53
CA GLY A 421 10.18 5.10 -17.95
C GLY A 421 8.90 4.66 -17.23
N SER A 422 9.01 3.62 -16.37
CA SER A 422 7.98 2.94 -15.57
C SER A 422 7.06 1.92 -16.28
N GLY A 423 7.12 1.81 -17.61
CA GLY A 423 6.21 0.98 -18.42
C GLY A 423 6.10 -0.49 -17.99
N LYS A 424 7.25 -1.17 -17.89
CA LYS A 424 7.39 -2.56 -17.47
C LYS A 424 6.85 -2.75 -16.06
N GLY A 425 7.15 -1.85 -15.14
CA GLY A 425 6.66 -1.96 -13.76
C GLY A 425 5.14 -1.82 -13.67
N ILE A 426 4.55 -0.91 -14.44
CA ILE A 426 3.08 -0.77 -14.54
C ILE A 426 2.46 -2.07 -15.07
N ALA A 427 3.03 -2.64 -16.13
CA ALA A 427 2.57 -3.91 -16.70
C ALA A 427 2.69 -5.08 -15.71
N MET A 428 3.77 -5.12 -14.91
CA MET A 428 3.94 -6.13 -13.87
C MET A 428 2.90 -6.00 -12.76
N VAL A 429 2.60 -4.78 -12.31
CA VAL A 429 1.52 -4.54 -11.33
C VAL A 429 0.18 -4.99 -11.89
N ALA A 430 -0.13 -4.61 -13.14
CA ALA A 430 -1.36 -5.02 -13.82
C ALA A 430 -1.46 -6.56 -13.91
N ALA A 431 -0.40 -7.25 -14.34
CA ALA A 431 -0.39 -8.71 -14.45
C ALA A 431 -0.64 -9.40 -13.09
N VAL A 432 -0.06 -8.89 -12.00
CA VAL A 432 -0.30 -9.43 -10.65
C VAL A 432 -1.74 -9.13 -10.18
N ALA A 433 -2.24 -7.91 -10.42
CA ALA A 433 -3.60 -7.52 -10.09
C ALA A 433 -4.64 -8.42 -10.76
N SER A 434 -4.46 -8.69 -12.05
CA SER A 434 -5.28 -9.62 -12.84
C SER A 434 -5.29 -11.02 -12.24
N ARG A 435 -4.11 -11.58 -11.97
CA ARG A 435 -3.97 -12.91 -11.36
C ARG A 435 -4.72 -13.02 -10.04
N LEU A 436 -4.60 -12.00 -9.18
CA LEU A 436 -5.31 -11.95 -7.90
C LEU A 436 -6.83 -11.82 -8.08
N ALA A 437 -7.29 -11.03 -9.05
CA ALA A 437 -8.71 -10.90 -9.36
C ALA A 437 -9.30 -12.24 -9.85
N ALA A 438 -8.60 -12.95 -10.74
CA ALA A 438 -8.99 -14.26 -11.24
C ALA A 438 -9.04 -15.31 -10.11
N GLN A 439 -8.04 -15.32 -9.22
CA GLN A 439 -8.03 -16.21 -8.06
C GLN A 439 -9.19 -15.91 -7.10
N ARG A 440 -9.47 -14.63 -6.83
CA ARG A 440 -10.59 -14.23 -5.97
C ARG A 440 -11.93 -14.66 -6.56
N LEU A 441 -12.10 -14.60 -7.89
CA LEU A 441 -13.30 -15.09 -8.55
C LEU A 441 -13.48 -16.60 -8.34
N GLN A 442 -12.42 -17.40 -8.50
CA GLN A 442 -12.47 -18.85 -8.26
C GLN A 442 -12.81 -19.20 -6.81
N VAL A 443 -12.22 -18.49 -5.85
CA VAL A 443 -12.52 -18.65 -4.42
C VAL A 443 -14.00 -18.31 -4.16
N ASN A 444 -14.47 -17.17 -4.66
CA ASN A 444 -15.85 -16.75 -4.48
C ASN A 444 -16.85 -17.74 -5.10
N GLN A 445 -16.55 -18.30 -6.27
CA GLN A 445 -17.38 -19.35 -6.89
C GLN A 445 -17.44 -20.62 -6.02
N THR A 446 -16.32 -21.01 -5.41
CA THR A 446 -16.27 -22.16 -4.49
C THR A 446 -17.07 -21.88 -3.22
N LEU A 447 -16.91 -20.68 -2.64
CA LEU A 447 -17.62 -20.28 -1.42
C LEU A 447 -19.11 -20.02 -1.63
N ALA A 448 -19.53 -19.64 -2.84
CA ALA A 448 -20.95 -19.43 -3.18
C ALA A 448 -21.79 -20.70 -2.95
N LEU A 449 -21.19 -21.89 -3.09
CA LEU A 449 -21.86 -23.17 -2.81
C LEU A 449 -22.22 -23.35 -1.33
N LEU A 450 -21.54 -22.64 -0.43
CA LEU A 450 -21.77 -22.68 1.02
C LEU A 450 -22.76 -21.60 1.48
N GLN A 451 -23.14 -20.68 0.59
CA GLN A 451 -24.09 -19.61 0.91
C GLN A 451 -25.52 -20.07 0.65
N LEU A 452 -26.25 -20.40 1.72
CA LEU A 452 -27.67 -20.75 1.64
C LEU A 452 -28.54 -19.50 1.52
N SER A 453 -29.41 -19.47 0.52
CA SER A 453 -30.42 -18.40 0.39
C SER A 453 -31.50 -18.51 1.47
N PRO A 454 -32.21 -17.42 1.77
CA PRO A 454 -33.37 -17.45 2.68
C PRO A 454 -34.40 -18.52 2.30
N ASP A 455 -34.65 -18.72 1.00
CA ASP A 455 -35.57 -19.76 0.51
C ASP A 455 -35.04 -21.18 0.76
N ALA A 456 -33.74 -21.40 0.57
CA ALA A 456 -33.10 -22.67 0.87
C ALA A 456 -33.18 -22.99 2.38
N LEU A 457 -32.95 -21.98 3.23
CA LEU A 457 -33.13 -22.11 4.68
C LEU A 457 -34.59 -22.42 5.04
N GLY A 458 -35.55 -21.77 4.38
CA GLY A 458 -36.98 -22.07 4.54
C GLY A 458 -37.33 -23.53 4.16
N LYS A 459 -36.74 -24.06 3.08
CA LYS A 459 -36.89 -25.47 2.71
C LYS A 459 -36.29 -26.41 3.75
N VAL A 460 -35.10 -26.11 4.26
CA VAL A 460 -34.48 -26.90 5.34
C VAL A 460 -35.36 -26.91 6.59
N GLN A 461 -35.91 -25.76 6.99
CA GLN A 461 -36.84 -25.66 8.11
C GLN A 461 -38.09 -26.53 7.91
N ALA A 462 -38.69 -26.48 6.72
CA ALA A 462 -39.87 -27.27 6.38
C ALA A 462 -39.58 -28.77 6.38
N LEU A 463 -38.42 -29.19 5.85
CA LEU A 463 -37.98 -30.59 5.87
C LEU A 463 -37.75 -31.07 7.30
N LEU A 464 -37.09 -30.28 8.14
CA LEU A 464 -36.87 -30.63 9.54
C LEU A 464 -38.20 -30.78 10.29
N ARG A 465 -39.14 -29.84 10.11
CA ARG A 465 -40.48 -29.91 10.70
C ARG A 465 -41.21 -31.19 10.28
N ARG A 466 -41.17 -31.52 8.98
CA ARG A 466 -41.76 -32.76 8.45
C ARG A 466 -41.14 -33.99 9.10
N GLU A 467 -39.81 -34.07 9.21
CA GLU A 467 -39.15 -35.20 9.86
C GLU A 467 -39.53 -35.32 11.34
N MET A 468 -39.64 -34.20 12.06
CA MET A 468 -40.13 -34.21 13.45
C MET A 468 -41.56 -34.75 13.56
N GLU A 469 -42.48 -34.33 12.68
CA GLU A 469 -43.86 -34.84 12.65
C GLU A 469 -43.90 -36.35 12.37
N LEU A 470 -43.05 -36.84 11.45
CA LEU A 470 -42.93 -38.26 11.17
C LEU A 470 -42.37 -39.03 12.37
N GLY A 471 -41.38 -38.48 13.06
CA GLY A 471 -40.77 -39.05 14.26
C GLY A 471 -41.72 -39.12 15.46
N LEU A 472 -42.69 -38.21 15.55
CA LEU A 472 -43.68 -38.19 16.63
C LEU A 472 -44.87 -39.14 16.42
N LYS A 473 -45.24 -39.42 15.17
CA LYS A 473 -46.38 -40.30 14.84
C LYS A 473 -45.99 -41.77 14.93
N LYS A 474 -46.82 -42.57 15.62
CA LYS A 474 -46.56 -44.00 15.88
C LYS A 474 -46.37 -44.81 14.59
N GLU A 475 -47.17 -44.52 13.56
CA GLU A 475 -47.19 -45.26 12.30
C GLU A 475 -45.95 -44.97 11.44
N THR A 476 -45.38 -43.76 11.55
CA THR A 476 -44.27 -43.30 10.70
C THR A 476 -42.93 -43.21 11.42
N HIS A 477 -42.90 -43.38 12.74
CA HIS A 477 -41.70 -43.24 13.58
C HIS A 477 -40.51 -44.09 13.11
N ALA A 478 -40.77 -45.31 12.65
CA ALA A 478 -39.73 -46.21 12.15
C ALA A 478 -39.02 -45.65 10.91
N MET A 479 -39.72 -44.89 10.08
CA MET A 479 -39.25 -44.34 8.80
C MET A 479 -38.56 -42.99 8.94
N SER A 480 -38.78 -42.26 10.04
CA SER A 480 -38.15 -40.95 10.22
C SER A 480 -36.66 -41.04 10.51
N SER A 481 -35.92 -40.10 9.94
CA SER A 481 -34.51 -39.86 10.25
C SER A 481 -34.31 -39.16 11.60
N VAL A 482 -35.27 -38.33 12.04
CA VAL A 482 -35.26 -37.61 13.32
C VAL A 482 -36.15 -38.36 14.31
N ARG A 483 -35.51 -39.05 15.27
CA ARG A 483 -36.19 -40.09 16.06
C ARG A 483 -37.18 -39.60 17.11
N MET A 484 -37.13 -38.33 17.53
CA MET A 484 -38.08 -37.75 18.52
C MET A 484 -38.33 -38.68 19.73
N LEU A 485 -37.26 -39.20 20.34
CA LEU A 485 -37.34 -40.22 21.39
C LEU A 485 -37.94 -39.63 22.68
N PRO A 486 -38.93 -40.30 23.30
CA PRO A 486 -39.54 -39.83 24.54
C PRO A 486 -38.57 -39.98 25.73
N THR A 487 -38.44 -38.92 26.53
CA THR A 487 -37.56 -38.89 27.71
C THR A 487 -38.21 -39.35 29.00
N TYR A 488 -39.54 -39.55 28.99
CA TYR A 488 -40.38 -39.82 30.17
C TYR A 488 -40.37 -38.72 31.25
N ILE A 489 -39.82 -37.54 30.92
CA ILE A 489 -39.89 -36.33 31.75
C ILE A 489 -41.14 -35.56 31.30
N CYS A 490 -42.16 -35.55 32.15
CA CYS A 490 -43.49 -35.01 31.80
C CYS A 490 -43.69 -33.55 32.25
N ALA A 491 -42.77 -32.98 33.02
CA ALA A 491 -42.86 -31.62 33.53
C ALA A 491 -41.47 -30.99 33.63
N THR A 492 -41.43 -29.67 33.55
CA THR A 492 -40.22 -28.90 33.90
C THR A 492 -40.20 -28.64 35.40
N PRO A 493 -39.03 -28.33 35.99
CA PRO A 493 -38.94 -28.09 37.42
C PRO A 493 -39.90 -27.00 37.91
N ASP A 494 -40.66 -27.27 38.97
CA ASP A 494 -41.68 -26.36 39.53
C ASP A 494 -41.23 -25.66 40.81
N GLY A 495 -40.03 -26.00 41.31
CA GLY A 495 -39.43 -25.42 42.51
C GLY A 495 -39.81 -26.15 43.79
N SER A 496 -40.56 -27.25 43.73
CA SER A 496 -40.83 -28.15 44.86
C SER A 496 -39.72 -29.17 45.11
N GLU A 497 -38.77 -29.31 44.20
CA GLU A 497 -37.73 -30.35 44.24
C GLU A 497 -36.78 -30.13 45.42
N ARG A 498 -36.53 -31.16 46.23
CA ARG A 498 -35.60 -31.10 47.37
C ARG A 498 -34.82 -32.40 47.48
N GLY A 499 -33.58 -32.32 47.97
CA GLY A 499 -32.76 -33.48 48.31
C GLY A 499 -31.36 -33.43 47.73
N ASP A 500 -30.55 -34.43 48.11
CA ASP A 500 -29.19 -34.62 47.63
C ASP A 500 -29.17 -35.77 46.61
N PHE A 501 -28.60 -35.52 45.44
CA PHE A 501 -28.60 -36.44 44.30
C PHE A 501 -27.19 -36.63 43.77
N LEU A 502 -26.85 -37.84 43.35
CA LEU A 502 -25.71 -38.06 42.47
C LEU A 502 -26.16 -37.86 41.02
N ALA A 503 -25.29 -37.27 40.20
CA ALA A 503 -25.49 -37.22 38.76
C ALA A 503 -24.23 -37.69 38.04
N LEU A 504 -24.41 -38.49 37.00
CA LEU A 504 -23.35 -38.92 36.10
C LEU A 504 -23.57 -38.25 34.74
N ASP A 505 -22.53 -37.64 34.19
CA ASP A 505 -22.56 -37.03 32.86
C ASP A 505 -21.52 -37.72 31.97
N LEU A 506 -22.01 -38.63 31.13
CA LEU A 506 -21.19 -39.34 30.15
C LEU A 506 -21.39 -38.72 28.77
N GLY A 507 -20.39 -37.95 28.34
CA GLY A 507 -20.26 -37.42 26.99
C GLY A 507 -19.21 -38.18 26.15
N GLY A 508 -18.96 -37.69 24.93
CA GLY A 508 -18.05 -38.35 23.99
C GLY A 508 -16.55 -38.26 24.33
N THR A 509 -16.13 -37.46 25.31
CA THR A 509 -14.70 -37.25 25.64
C THR A 509 -14.41 -37.17 27.13
N ASN A 510 -15.34 -36.64 27.94
CA ASN A 510 -15.18 -36.51 29.39
C ASN A 510 -16.35 -37.19 30.10
N PHE A 511 -16.05 -37.83 31.22
CA PHE A 511 -17.02 -38.33 32.20
C PHE A 511 -17.04 -37.40 33.41
N ARG A 512 -18.20 -37.12 33.98
CA ARG A 512 -18.29 -36.34 35.21
C ARG A 512 -19.15 -37.04 36.24
N VAL A 513 -18.70 -36.99 37.48
CA VAL A 513 -19.49 -37.39 38.65
C VAL A 513 -19.82 -36.13 39.42
N LEU A 514 -21.10 -35.95 39.75
CA LEU A 514 -21.61 -34.76 40.43
C LEU A 514 -22.40 -35.16 41.69
N LEU A 515 -22.29 -34.34 42.73
CA LEU A 515 -23.22 -34.29 43.85
C LEU A 515 -24.02 -33.00 43.74
N VAL A 516 -25.34 -33.12 43.61
CA VAL A 516 -26.27 -32.01 43.45
C VAL A 516 -27.16 -31.94 44.68
N LYS A 517 -27.03 -30.86 45.46
CA LYS A 517 -27.85 -30.59 46.64
C LYS A 517 -28.90 -29.55 46.31
N VAL A 518 -30.16 -29.95 46.33
CA VAL A 518 -31.30 -29.10 45.95
C VAL A 518 -32.04 -28.67 47.22
N HIS A 519 -31.93 -27.40 47.56
CA HIS A 519 -32.62 -26.76 48.69
C HIS A 519 -33.70 -25.79 48.20
N SER A 520 -34.51 -25.28 49.13
CA SER A 520 -35.42 -24.18 48.82
C SER A 520 -34.65 -22.92 48.40
N ARG A 521 -35.28 -22.03 47.63
CA ARG A 521 -34.65 -20.77 47.20
C ARG A 521 -34.17 -19.92 48.39
N GLU A 522 -34.90 -19.97 49.51
CA GLU A 522 -34.55 -19.26 50.75
C GLU A 522 -33.35 -19.90 51.48
N GLN A 523 -33.08 -21.19 51.25
CA GLN A 523 -32.01 -21.97 51.88
C GLN A 523 -30.77 -22.14 50.98
N GLY A 524 -30.60 -21.30 49.96
CA GLY A 524 -29.40 -21.29 49.12
C GLY A 524 -29.52 -22.06 47.79
N GLY A 525 -30.72 -22.50 47.39
CA GLY A 525 -30.98 -23.02 46.04
C GLY A 525 -30.24 -24.33 45.74
N VAL A 526 -29.61 -24.42 44.55
CA VAL A 526 -28.91 -25.63 44.07
C VAL A 526 -27.40 -25.47 44.25
N GLN A 527 -26.78 -26.42 44.95
CA GLN A 527 -25.32 -26.51 45.09
C GLN A 527 -24.81 -27.75 44.34
N ILE A 528 -23.74 -27.59 43.57
CA ILE A 528 -23.17 -28.65 42.74
C ILE A 528 -21.70 -28.81 43.08
N LEU A 529 -21.30 -30.03 43.43
CA LEU A 529 -19.91 -30.47 43.48
C LEU A 529 -19.69 -31.41 42.29
N SER A 530 -18.61 -31.23 41.54
CA SER A 530 -18.36 -32.03 40.33
C SER A 530 -16.89 -32.39 40.19
N GLU A 531 -16.62 -33.58 39.69
CA GLU A 531 -15.28 -34.01 39.31
C GLU A 531 -15.29 -34.60 37.89
N VAL A 532 -14.21 -34.32 37.14
CA VAL A 532 -14.09 -34.71 35.74
C VAL A 532 -13.06 -35.83 35.63
N TYR A 533 -13.46 -36.89 34.94
CA TYR A 533 -12.66 -38.08 34.68
C TYR A 533 -12.48 -38.25 33.18
N SER A 534 -11.24 -38.47 32.76
CA SER A 534 -10.94 -38.83 31.37
C SER A 534 -11.31 -40.29 31.11
N ILE A 535 -11.88 -40.57 29.94
CA ILE A 535 -12.13 -41.94 29.48
C ILE A 535 -11.03 -42.30 28.48
N PRO A 536 -10.16 -43.28 28.78
CA PRO A 536 -9.13 -43.72 27.85
C PRO A 536 -9.76 -44.22 26.53
N PRO A 537 -9.15 -43.94 25.35
CA PRO A 537 -9.70 -44.39 24.07
C PRO A 537 -9.92 -45.90 23.97
N ASN A 538 -9.04 -46.70 24.59
CA ASN A 538 -9.17 -48.16 24.66
C ASN A 538 -10.37 -48.63 25.50
N VAL A 539 -10.79 -47.85 26.49
CA VAL A 539 -11.99 -48.11 27.29
C VAL A 539 -13.24 -47.65 26.53
N ALA A 540 -13.20 -46.45 25.93
CA ALA A 540 -14.32 -45.90 25.15
C ALA A 540 -14.69 -46.76 23.91
N GLN A 541 -13.69 -47.41 23.30
CA GLN A 541 -13.86 -48.31 22.15
C GLN A 541 -13.86 -49.80 22.55
N GLY A 542 -13.72 -50.10 23.84
CA GLY A 542 -13.66 -51.45 24.38
C GLY A 542 -15.04 -52.08 24.61
N PRO A 543 -15.08 -53.30 25.17
CA PRO A 543 -16.33 -53.92 25.62
C PRO A 543 -17.06 -53.04 26.63
N GLY A 544 -18.40 -53.03 26.57
CA GLY A 544 -19.22 -52.24 27.49
C GLY A 544 -18.92 -52.52 28.96
N THR A 545 -18.55 -53.76 29.32
CA THR A 545 -18.12 -54.10 30.68
C THR A 545 -16.96 -53.22 31.15
N GLN A 546 -15.93 -53.03 30.31
CA GLN A 546 -14.77 -52.18 30.66
C GLN A 546 -15.16 -50.71 30.84
N LEU A 547 -16.08 -50.21 30.02
CA LEU A 547 -16.58 -48.84 30.16
C LEU A 547 -17.33 -48.65 31.48
N PHE A 548 -18.20 -49.58 31.84
CA PHE A 548 -18.96 -49.50 33.08
C PHE A 548 -18.10 -49.76 34.33
N ASP A 549 -17.10 -50.63 34.24
CA ASP A 549 -16.11 -50.84 35.31
C ASP A 549 -15.35 -49.53 35.58
N HIS A 550 -14.87 -48.85 34.52
CA HIS A 550 -14.21 -47.54 34.63
C HIS A 550 -15.13 -46.45 35.22
N ILE A 551 -16.42 -46.44 34.84
CA ILE A 551 -17.42 -45.52 35.42
C ILE A 551 -17.57 -45.77 36.92
N VAL A 552 -17.65 -47.04 37.34
CA VAL A 552 -17.77 -47.39 38.77
C VAL A 552 -16.52 -46.97 39.54
N GLU A 553 -15.32 -47.18 38.99
CA GLU A 553 -14.06 -46.72 39.59
C GLU A 553 -14.06 -45.20 39.81
N CYS A 554 -14.51 -44.43 38.83
CA CYS A 554 -14.64 -42.98 38.94
C CYS A 554 -15.64 -42.56 40.04
N ILE A 555 -16.77 -43.27 40.18
CA ILE A 555 -17.77 -42.99 41.23
C ILE A 555 -17.18 -43.28 42.62
N VAL A 556 -16.45 -44.39 42.76
CA VAL A 556 -15.81 -44.77 44.04
C VAL A 556 -14.76 -43.75 44.45
N ASP A 557 -13.93 -43.29 43.50
CA ASP A 557 -12.95 -42.24 43.73
C ASP A 557 -13.63 -40.93 44.19
N PHE A 558 -14.68 -40.50 43.49
CA PHE A 558 -15.45 -39.31 43.86
C PHE A 558 -16.05 -39.43 45.26
N GLN A 559 -16.73 -40.55 45.57
CA GLN A 559 -17.33 -40.78 46.88
C GLN A 559 -16.29 -40.81 48.00
N THR A 560 -15.11 -41.37 47.74
CA THR A 560 -14.00 -41.38 48.70
C THR A 560 -13.50 -39.96 48.99
N LYS A 561 -13.28 -39.16 47.94
CA LYS A 561 -12.83 -37.75 48.07
C LYS A 561 -13.84 -36.87 48.79
N GLN A 562 -15.13 -37.12 48.59
CA GLN A 562 -16.20 -36.36 49.22
C GLN A 562 -16.64 -36.91 50.59
N GLY A 563 -16.00 -37.97 51.11
CA GLY A 563 -16.32 -38.57 52.40
C GLY A 563 -17.71 -39.21 52.47
N MET A 564 -18.23 -39.70 51.34
CA MET A 564 -19.60 -40.22 51.20
C MET A 564 -19.67 -41.76 51.13
N MET A 565 -18.59 -42.45 51.48
CA MET A 565 -18.56 -43.92 51.47
C MET A 565 -19.63 -44.49 52.41
N GLY A 566 -20.48 -45.38 51.90
CA GLY A 566 -21.57 -46.02 52.65
C GLY A 566 -22.91 -45.28 52.63
N HIS A 567 -23.00 -44.10 52.03
CA HIS A 567 -24.27 -43.40 51.82
C HIS A 567 -24.98 -43.88 50.53
N THR A 568 -26.28 -44.12 50.61
CA THR A 568 -27.13 -44.41 49.43
C THR A 568 -27.86 -43.14 49.01
N LEU A 569 -27.54 -42.62 47.82
CA LEU A 569 -28.18 -41.45 47.23
C LEU A 569 -28.90 -41.82 45.92
N PRO A 570 -30.03 -41.17 45.59
CA PRO A 570 -30.63 -41.28 44.27
C PRO A 570 -29.65 -40.77 43.19
N LEU A 571 -29.54 -41.51 42.09
CA LEU A 571 -28.59 -41.21 41.00
C LEU A 571 -29.33 -40.95 39.69
N GLY A 572 -29.05 -39.79 39.09
CA GLY A 572 -29.41 -39.49 37.70
C GLY A 572 -28.25 -39.81 36.77
N PHE A 573 -28.54 -40.39 35.60
CA PHE A 573 -27.51 -40.70 34.62
C PHE A 573 -27.81 -40.03 33.27
N THR A 574 -27.07 -38.96 32.99
CA THR A 574 -27.02 -38.35 31.66
C THR A 574 -26.11 -39.17 30.76
N PHE A 575 -26.75 -39.94 29.87
CA PHE A 575 -26.09 -40.76 28.86
C PHE A 575 -26.33 -40.14 27.48
N SER A 576 -25.33 -39.41 26.95
CA SER A 576 -25.48 -38.54 25.77
C SER A 576 -25.48 -39.29 24.43
N PHE A 577 -26.21 -40.39 24.35
CA PHE A 577 -26.35 -41.22 23.16
C PHE A 577 -27.82 -41.56 22.92
N PRO A 578 -28.25 -41.82 21.67
CA PRO A 578 -29.63 -42.18 21.38
C PRO A 578 -30.05 -43.48 22.09
N CYS A 579 -30.98 -43.37 23.03
CA CYS A 579 -31.46 -44.48 23.84
C CYS A 579 -32.96 -44.72 23.65
N GLN A 580 -33.36 -45.99 23.56
CA GLN A 580 -34.78 -46.34 23.64
C GLN A 580 -35.15 -46.51 25.11
N GLN A 581 -35.84 -45.52 25.67
CA GLN A 581 -36.36 -45.58 27.04
C GLN A 581 -37.73 -46.26 27.04
N THR A 582 -38.02 -47.06 28.07
CA THR A 582 -39.35 -47.63 28.32
C THR A 582 -40.00 -47.07 29.59
N SER A 583 -39.18 -46.52 30.49
CA SER A 583 -39.55 -45.73 31.67
C SER A 583 -38.35 -44.84 32.06
N LEU A 584 -38.50 -44.02 33.10
CA LEU A 584 -37.42 -43.15 33.59
C LEU A 584 -36.21 -43.94 34.12
N ASP A 585 -36.44 -45.16 34.61
CA ASP A 585 -35.46 -46.07 35.21
C ASP A 585 -35.12 -47.29 34.33
N GLN A 586 -35.71 -47.41 33.13
CA GLN A 586 -35.44 -48.52 32.21
C GLN A 586 -35.05 -48.04 30.81
N VAL A 587 -33.86 -48.44 30.39
CA VAL A 587 -33.28 -48.09 29.09
C VAL A 587 -32.81 -49.36 28.38
N ARG A 588 -33.08 -49.45 27.06
CA ARG A 588 -32.49 -50.48 26.19
C ARG A 588 -31.55 -49.83 25.18
N GLY A 589 -30.33 -50.35 25.10
CA GLY A 589 -29.39 -50.01 24.03
C GLY A 589 -29.90 -50.53 22.69
N ARG A 590 -29.88 -49.69 21.65
CA ARG A 590 -30.25 -50.12 20.31
C ARG A 590 -29.04 -50.73 19.62
N GLY A 591 -28.96 -52.06 19.60
CA GLY A 591 -28.02 -52.76 18.71
C GLY A 591 -28.45 -52.56 17.27
N ASP A 592 -27.56 -52.00 16.44
CA ASP A 592 -27.79 -51.85 15.01
C ASP A 592 -27.85 -53.25 14.39
N ARG A 593 -29.04 -53.74 14.04
CA ARG A 593 -29.17 -54.92 13.16
C ARG A 593 -28.90 -54.47 11.73
N ARG A 594 -27.65 -54.11 11.43
CA ARG A 594 -27.11 -53.98 10.08
C ARG A 594 -25.63 -54.39 10.09
N CYS A 595 -25.42 -55.70 9.93
CA CYS A 595 -24.42 -56.25 9.01
C CYS A 595 -25.16 -57.18 8.07
#